data_AF-A0A8E6GNU8-F1
#
_entry.id   AF-A0A8E6GNU8-F1
#
_cell.length_a   1.000
_cell.length_b   1.000
_cell.length_c   1.000
_cell.angle_alpha   90.00
_cell.angle_beta   90.00
_cell.angle_gamma   90.00
#
_symmetry.space_group_name_H-M   'P 1'
#
loop_
_entity.id
_entity.type
_entity.pdbx_description
1 polymer ?
#
loop_
_entity_poly.entity_id
_entity_poly.type
_entity_poly.pdbx_seq_one_letter_code
_entity_poly.pdbx_strand_id
1 'polypeptide(L)'
;YWDPEYSVKDTDILALFRISPQPGVEPIEASAAIAGESSTATWTVVWTDLLTACDLYRAKAYKVEAVPNTTDQYFAFIAYDIDLFEEGSIANLTASIIGNVFGFKAVKALRLEDMRIPVAYLKTFQGPATGIVCERERMDKFGRPFLGATVKPKLGLSGKNYGRVVYEGLRGGLDFLKDDENINSQPFMRWTERYLYSIEGVNRAVAATGEIKGHYLNVTAGTMEDMYERAAFAKQLGSIIIMIDLVIGYTAIQSMGIWARHNDMILHLHRAGNSTYSRQKIHGMNFRVICKWMRMAGVDHIHAGTVVGKLEGDPLMIRGFYNTLLLPYLKINLPQGIFFEQDWASLRKVTPVASGGIHCGQMHQLLDYLGNDVVLQFGGGTIGHPDGIQAGATANRVALESMVMARNEGRDYVAEGPQILQDAAKTCGPLQTALDLWKDISFNYTSTDTAD
;
A
#
# COMPACT_ATOMS: atom_id res chain seq x y z
N TYR A 1 -33.99 -2.67 -5.84
CA TYR A 1 -32.54 -2.70 -5.54
C TYR A 1 -32.07 -4.06 -5.02
N TRP A 2 -32.96 -5.05 -4.86
CA TRP A 2 -32.64 -6.46 -4.59
C TRP A 2 -33.10 -7.30 -5.79
N ASP A 3 -32.25 -8.20 -6.27
CA ASP A 3 -32.57 -9.16 -7.33
C ASP A 3 -31.68 -10.41 -7.21
N PRO A 4 -32.16 -11.50 -6.58
CA PRO A 4 -31.37 -12.72 -6.39
C PRO A 4 -31.11 -13.50 -7.68
N GLU A 5 -31.87 -13.20 -8.75
CA GLU A 5 -31.74 -13.85 -10.05
C GLU A 5 -30.90 -12.99 -11.02
N TYR A 6 -30.31 -11.90 -10.54
CA TYR A 6 -29.50 -11.01 -11.36
C TYR A 6 -28.26 -11.76 -11.89
N SER A 7 -28.17 -11.88 -13.22
CA SER A 7 -26.99 -12.40 -13.90
C SER A 7 -25.94 -11.30 -13.99
N VAL A 8 -24.92 -11.38 -13.13
CA VAL A 8 -23.76 -10.48 -13.15
C VAL A 8 -23.14 -10.41 -14.54
N LYS A 9 -22.94 -9.20 -15.06
CA LYS A 9 -22.26 -8.98 -16.35
C LYS A 9 -20.75 -8.87 -16.14
N ASP A 10 -19.97 -9.15 -17.19
CA ASP A 10 -18.52 -8.96 -17.16
C ASP A 10 -18.10 -7.49 -16.99
N THR A 11 -18.98 -6.57 -17.38
CA THR A 11 -18.78 -5.13 -17.28
C THR A 11 -19.19 -4.56 -15.93
N ASP A 12 -19.88 -5.29 -15.07
CA ASP A 12 -20.37 -4.72 -13.80
C ASP A 12 -19.20 -4.46 -12.83
N ILE A 13 -19.21 -3.33 -12.14
CA ILE A 13 -18.42 -3.17 -10.92
C ILE A 13 -19.13 -3.95 -9.82
N LEU A 14 -18.39 -4.79 -9.08
CA LEU A 14 -18.94 -5.52 -7.94
C LEU A 14 -18.36 -5.00 -6.64
N ALA A 15 -19.17 -4.89 -5.61
CA ALA A 15 -18.73 -4.59 -4.26
C ALA A 15 -19.23 -5.66 -3.29
N LEU A 16 -18.36 -6.05 -2.36
CA LEU A 16 -18.71 -6.87 -1.22
C LEU A 16 -18.71 -6.01 0.03
N PHE A 17 -19.87 -5.90 0.67
CA PHE A 17 -20.02 -5.25 1.96
C PHE A 17 -20.23 -6.27 3.06
N ARG A 18 -19.55 -6.11 4.19
CA ARG A 18 -19.96 -6.67 5.48
C ARG A 18 -20.93 -5.69 6.14
N ILE A 19 -22.16 -6.13 6.35
CA ILE A 19 -23.25 -5.32 6.88
C ILE A 19 -23.64 -5.86 8.26
N SER A 20 -23.75 -4.96 9.23
CA SER A 20 -24.38 -5.22 10.53
C SER A 20 -25.64 -4.37 10.63
N PRO A 21 -26.84 -4.91 10.33
CA PRO A 21 -28.09 -4.17 10.43
C PRO A 21 -28.41 -3.71 11.87
N GLN A 22 -29.27 -2.71 12.03
CA GLN A 22 -29.87 -2.43 13.33
C GLN A 22 -30.86 -3.53 13.73
N PRO A 23 -31.13 -3.73 15.03
CA PRO A 23 -32.16 -4.66 15.47
C PRO A 23 -33.52 -4.38 14.81
N GLY A 24 -34.13 -5.41 14.23
CA GLY A 24 -35.41 -5.32 13.52
C GLY A 24 -35.32 -4.90 12.05
N VAL A 25 -34.11 -4.64 11.52
CA VAL A 25 -33.89 -4.39 10.09
C VAL A 25 -33.51 -5.70 9.40
N GLU A 26 -34.29 -6.09 8.39
CA GLU A 26 -34.02 -7.30 7.61
C GLU A 26 -32.70 -7.18 6.82
N PRO A 27 -31.86 -8.23 6.77
CA PRO A 27 -30.56 -8.17 6.08
C PRO A 27 -30.67 -7.87 4.58
N ILE A 28 -31.71 -8.40 3.92
CA ILE A 28 -31.98 -8.14 2.50
C ILE A 28 -32.34 -6.67 2.28
N GLU A 29 -33.19 -6.10 3.15
CA GLU A 29 -33.59 -4.69 3.07
C GLU A 29 -32.39 -3.77 3.32
N ALA A 30 -31.56 -4.07 4.33
CA ALA A 30 -30.32 -3.34 4.56
C ALA A 30 -29.41 -3.38 3.32
N SER A 31 -29.25 -4.55 2.70
CA SER A 31 -28.43 -4.72 1.49
C SER A 31 -29.00 -3.95 0.28
N ALA A 32 -30.33 -3.98 0.11
CA ALA A 32 -31.03 -3.23 -0.93
C ALA A 32 -30.92 -1.71 -0.72
N ALA A 33 -30.95 -1.24 0.54
CA ALA A 33 -30.74 0.17 0.88
C ALA A 33 -29.31 0.63 0.54
N ILE A 34 -28.29 -0.18 0.87
CA ILE A 34 -26.90 0.11 0.45
C ILE A 34 -26.81 0.17 -1.08
N ALA A 35 -27.38 -0.80 -1.80
CA ALA A 35 -27.37 -0.80 -3.27
C ALA A 35 -28.07 0.45 -3.84
N GLY A 36 -29.24 0.82 -3.30
CA GLY A 36 -29.99 1.98 -3.74
C GLY A 36 -29.23 3.29 -3.55
N GLU A 37 -28.77 3.56 -2.32
CA GLU A 37 -28.18 4.85 -1.93
C GLU A 37 -26.70 5.00 -2.32
N SER A 38 -26.12 3.96 -2.93
CA SER A 38 -24.84 4.01 -3.66
C SER A 38 -25.01 3.98 -5.18
N SER A 39 -26.25 4.09 -5.68
CA SER A 39 -26.54 4.20 -7.11
C SER A 39 -27.54 5.33 -7.41
N THR A 40 -28.84 5.05 -7.37
CA THR A 40 -29.88 5.96 -7.89
C THR A 40 -31.02 6.26 -6.92
N ALA A 41 -31.05 5.62 -5.75
CA ALA A 41 -32.18 5.73 -4.83
C ALA A 41 -32.14 6.98 -3.97
N THR A 42 -33.29 7.28 -3.39
CA THR A 42 -33.44 8.09 -2.18
C THR A 42 -34.54 7.47 -1.32
N TRP A 43 -34.83 8.06 -0.16
CA TRP A 43 -35.73 7.50 0.85
C TRP A 43 -37.21 7.41 0.44
N THR A 44 -37.63 8.07 -0.65
CA THR A 44 -39.01 8.04 -1.16
C THR A 44 -39.04 7.92 -2.68
N VAL A 45 -40.15 7.43 -3.22
CA VAL A 45 -40.33 7.29 -4.67
C VAL A 45 -40.34 8.67 -5.32
N VAL A 46 -39.58 8.81 -6.40
CA VAL A 46 -39.53 10.01 -7.22
C VAL A 46 -39.95 9.67 -8.65
N TRP A 47 -40.93 10.39 -9.19
CA TRP A 47 -41.45 10.11 -10.54
C TRP A 47 -40.41 10.37 -11.64
N THR A 48 -39.39 11.17 -11.34
CA THR A 48 -38.28 11.48 -12.26
C THR A 48 -37.47 10.26 -12.66
N ASP A 49 -37.57 9.14 -11.92
CA ASP A 49 -37.07 7.83 -12.37
C ASP A 49 -37.57 7.47 -13.78
N LEU A 50 -38.84 7.80 -14.08
CA LEU A 50 -39.51 7.51 -15.35
C LEU A 50 -38.97 8.32 -16.54
N LEU A 51 -38.10 9.29 -16.29
CA LEU A 51 -37.40 10.05 -17.34
C LEU A 51 -36.09 9.38 -17.76
N THR A 52 -35.73 8.24 -17.17
CA THR A 52 -34.44 7.56 -17.38
C THR A 52 -34.65 6.09 -17.72
N ALA A 53 -33.59 5.43 -18.20
CA ALA A 53 -33.52 3.97 -18.25
C ALA A 53 -33.29 3.39 -16.84
N CYS A 54 -34.20 3.67 -15.91
CA CYS A 54 -33.99 3.42 -14.47
C CYS A 54 -33.62 1.97 -14.14
N ASP A 55 -34.15 0.98 -14.86
CA ASP A 55 -33.81 -0.44 -14.65
C ASP A 55 -32.34 -0.77 -14.95
N LEU A 56 -31.71 -0.02 -15.87
CA LEU A 56 -30.28 -0.15 -16.15
C LEU A 56 -29.46 0.37 -14.97
N TYR A 57 -29.72 1.61 -14.54
CA TYR A 57 -28.88 2.35 -13.60
C TYR A 57 -29.02 1.95 -12.13
N ARG A 58 -30.14 1.34 -11.73
CA ARG A 58 -30.31 0.83 -10.35
C ARG A 58 -29.25 -0.24 -10.07
N ALA A 59 -28.46 -0.12 -9.00
CA ALA A 59 -27.63 -1.24 -8.57
C ALA A 59 -28.49 -2.38 -8.01
N LYS A 60 -27.95 -3.61 -8.06
CA LYS A 60 -28.63 -4.82 -7.61
C LYS A 60 -27.80 -5.50 -6.53
N ALA A 61 -28.30 -5.48 -5.29
CA ALA A 61 -27.89 -6.49 -4.32
C ALA A 61 -28.42 -7.83 -4.83
N TYR A 62 -27.52 -8.77 -5.12
CA TYR A 62 -27.90 -10.04 -5.76
C TYR A 62 -27.62 -11.26 -4.89
N LYS A 63 -26.87 -11.08 -3.80
CA LYS A 63 -26.54 -12.16 -2.88
C LYS A 63 -26.31 -11.62 -1.48
N VAL A 64 -26.92 -12.25 -0.48
CA VAL A 64 -26.74 -11.94 0.95
C VAL A 64 -26.50 -13.24 1.70
N GLU A 65 -25.37 -13.36 2.40
CA GLU A 65 -24.99 -14.54 3.18
C GLU A 65 -24.61 -14.16 4.60
N ALA A 66 -24.90 -15.02 5.58
CA ALA A 66 -24.41 -14.81 6.94
C ALA A 66 -22.88 -14.93 7.00
N VAL A 67 -22.23 -14.02 7.73
CA VAL A 67 -20.79 -14.09 7.99
C VAL A 67 -20.52 -15.25 8.96
N PRO A 68 -19.60 -16.19 8.64
CA PRO A 68 -19.26 -17.31 9.52
C PRO A 68 -18.87 -16.86 10.94
N ASN A 69 -19.27 -17.64 11.94
CA ASN A 69 -18.89 -17.44 13.35
C ASN A 69 -19.24 -16.05 13.94
N THR A 70 -20.20 -15.35 13.35
CA THR A 70 -20.72 -14.08 13.87
C THR A 70 -22.24 -14.11 13.97
N THR A 71 -22.79 -13.27 14.84
CA THR A 71 -24.23 -13.02 14.94
C THR A 71 -24.56 -11.69 14.29
N ASP A 72 -25.63 -11.64 13.51
CA ASP A 72 -26.18 -10.42 12.89
C ASP A 72 -25.20 -9.66 11.97
N GLN A 73 -24.26 -10.37 11.34
CA GLN A 73 -23.44 -9.81 10.25
C GLN A 73 -23.63 -10.61 8.96
N TYR A 74 -23.65 -9.88 7.85
CA TYR A 74 -23.95 -10.44 6.54
C TYR A 74 -22.97 -9.91 5.49
N PHE A 75 -22.57 -10.80 4.59
CA PHE A 75 -21.92 -10.44 3.34
C PHE A 75 -22.98 -10.13 2.29
N ALA A 76 -22.99 -8.89 1.79
CA ALA A 76 -23.87 -8.42 0.74
C ALA A 76 -23.05 -8.15 -0.53
N PHE A 77 -23.40 -8.82 -1.62
CA PHE A 77 -22.79 -8.64 -2.93
C PHE A 77 -23.69 -7.75 -3.78
N ILE A 78 -23.12 -6.66 -4.29
CA ILE A 78 -23.84 -5.63 -5.04
C ILE A 78 -23.17 -5.44 -6.40
N ALA A 79 -23.97 -5.47 -7.46
CA ALA A 79 -23.55 -5.20 -8.82
C ALA A 79 -24.00 -3.80 -9.27
N TYR A 80 -23.08 -3.08 -9.90
CA TYR A 80 -23.25 -1.73 -10.41
C TYR A 80 -22.95 -1.73 -11.91
N ASP A 81 -23.86 -1.17 -12.69
CA ASP A 81 -23.64 -1.01 -14.12
C ASP A 81 -22.47 -0.03 -14.37
N ILE A 82 -21.65 -0.31 -15.39
CA ILE A 82 -20.41 0.43 -15.65
C ILE A 82 -20.67 1.90 -15.98
N ASP A 83 -21.82 2.20 -16.59
CA ASP A 83 -22.18 3.55 -17.04
C ASP A 83 -22.44 4.52 -15.87
N LEU A 84 -22.49 4.02 -14.64
CA LEU A 84 -22.60 4.85 -13.43
C LEU A 84 -21.30 5.60 -13.10
N PHE A 85 -20.16 5.20 -13.69
CA PHE A 85 -18.85 5.61 -13.24
C PHE A 85 -18.10 6.42 -14.30
N GLU A 86 -17.63 7.60 -13.91
CA GLU A 86 -16.75 8.44 -14.74
C GLU A 86 -15.43 7.72 -15.04
N GLU A 87 -15.07 7.66 -16.33
CA GLU A 87 -13.88 6.96 -16.79
C GLU A 87 -12.60 7.52 -16.18
N GLY A 88 -11.82 6.67 -15.53
CA GLY A 88 -10.52 7.05 -15.00
C GLY A 88 -10.61 7.91 -13.74
N SER A 89 -11.74 7.92 -13.03
CA SER A 89 -11.97 8.75 -11.83
C SER A 89 -12.13 7.87 -10.57
N ILE A 90 -11.10 7.83 -9.71
CA ILE A 90 -11.24 7.21 -8.37
C ILE A 90 -12.19 8.06 -7.52
N ALA A 91 -12.16 9.37 -7.67
CA ALA A 91 -13.06 10.27 -6.95
C ALA A 91 -14.53 9.91 -7.19
N ASN A 92 -14.94 9.78 -8.45
CA ASN A 92 -16.31 9.41 -8.80
C ASN A 92 -16.69 7.99 -8.32
N LEU A 93 -15.83 6.99 -8.55
CA LEU A 93 -16.05 5.64 -8.02
C LEU A 93 -16.31 5.65 -6.51
N THR A 94 -15.48 6.36 -5.76
CA THR A 94 -15.60 6.42 -4.30
C THR A 94 -16.79 7.25 -3.84
N ALA A 95 -17.19 8.29 -4.59
CA ALA A 95 -18.39 9.07 -4.30
C ALA A 95 -19.66 8.19 -4.31
N SER A 96 -19.76 7.25 -5.25
CA SER A 96 -20.89 6.31 -5.29
C SER A 96 -20.76 5.23 -4.20
N ILE A 97 -19.64 4.49 -4.18
CA ILE A 97 -19.53 3.26 -3.38
C ILE A 97 -19.41 3.55 -1.87
N ILE A 98 -18.73 4.63 -1.48
CA ILE A 98 -18.47 4.95 -0.07
C ILE A 98 -18.97 6.33 0.37
N GLY A 99 -19.71 7.05 -0.48
CA GLY A 99 -20.11 8.44 -0.22
C GLY A 99 -20.99 8.60 1.01
N ASN A 100 -22.18 7.98 1.01
CA ASN A 100 -23.20 8.21 2.05
C ASN A 100 -23.50 6.97 2.90
N VAL A 101 -23.37 5.78 2.31
CA VAL A 101 -23.92 4.52 2.85
C VAL A 101 -23.33 4.11 4.21
N PHE A 102 -22.14 4.60 4.57
CA PHE A 102 -21.53 4.34 5.88
C PHE A 102 -22.20 5.10 7.04
N GLY A 103 -23.00 6.13 6.75
CA GLY A 103 -23.74 6.93 7.72
C GLY A 103 -25.21 6.54 7.87
N PHE A 104 -25.66 5.45 7.23
CA PHE A 104 -27.06 5.05 7.22
C PHE A 104 -27.55 4.59 8.59
N LYS A 105 -28.57 5.25 9.15
CA LYS A 105 -29.08 4.94 10.51
C LYS A 105 -29.53 3.49 10.70
N ALA A 106 -30.10 2.89 9.65
CA ALA A 106 -30.60 1.51 9.65
C ALA A 106 -29.47 0.45 9.66
N VAL A 107 -28.22 0.86 9.48
CA VAL A 107 -27.04 0.00 9.47
C VAL A 107 -26.12 0.42 10.61
N LYS A 108 -25.95 -0.47 11.60
CA LYS A 108 -25.12 -0.22 12.78
C LYS A 108 -23.64 -0.14 12.43
N ALA A 109 -23.19 -0.98 11.50
CA ALA A 109 -21.83 -0.96 10.99
C ALA A 109 -21.78 -1.49 9.56
N LEU A 110 -20.88 -0.94 8.76
CA LEU A 110 -20.70 -1.29 7.36
C LEU A 110 -19.20 -1.34 7.08
N ARG A 111 -18.73 -2.37 6.38
CA ARG A 111 -17.35 -2.45 5.91
C ARG A 111 -17.30 -2.87 4.45
N LEU A 112 -16.59 -2.10 3.62
CA LEU A 112 -16.28 -2.50 2.24
C LEU A 112 -15.10 -3.48 2.27
N GLU A 113 -15.35 -4.74 1.95
CA GLU A 113 -14.36 -5.82 2.06
C GLU A 113 -13.58 -6.01 0.76
N ASP A 114 -14.26 -6.10 -0.38
CA ASP A 114 -13.59 -6.32 -1.67
C ASP A 114 -14.39 -5.71 -2.82
N MET A 115 -13.74 -5.53 -3.97
CA MET A 115 -14.38 -5.08 -5.21
C MET A 115 -13.87 -5.82 -6.43
N ARG A 116 -14.74 -6.16 -7.37
CA ARG A 116 -14.35 -6.56 -8.74
C ARG A 116 -14.41 -5.34 -9.64
N ILE A 117 -13.27 -4.95 -10.20
CA ILE A 117 -13.19 -3.86 -11.17
C ILE A 117 -13.10 -4.46 -12.57
N PRO A 118 -14.08 -4.23 -13.46
CA PRO A 118 -14.15 -4.90 -14.76
C PRO A 118 -13.02 -4.43 -15.68
N VAL A 119 -12.61 -5.27 -16.63
CA VAL A 119 -11.53 -4.98 -17.59
C VAL A 119 -11.79 -3.67 -18.34
N ALA A 120 -13.04 -3.46 -18.76
CA ALA A 120 -13.44 -2.25 -19.48
C ALA A 120 -13.16 -0.96 -18.67
N TYR A 121 -13.48 -0.95 -17.37
CA TYR A 121 -13.21 0.19 -16.51
C TYR A 121 -11.72 0.31 -16.17
N LEU A 122 -11.02 -0.81 -15.92
CA LEU A 122 -9.57 -0.77 -15.68
C LEU A 122 -8.78 -0.16 -16.84
N LYS A 123 -9.22 -0.36 -18.08
CA LYS A 123 -8.59 0.19 -19.28
C LYS A 123 -8.69 1.71 -19.40
N THR A 124 -9.55 2.37 -18.62
CA THR A 124 -9.62 3.83 -18.57
C THR A 124 -8.57 4.44 -17.63
N PHE A 125 -7.88 3.62 -16.83
CA PHE A 125 -6.85 4.07 -15.89
C PHE A 125 -5.44 3.82 -16.43
N GLN A 126 -4.50 4.68 -16.05
CA GLN A 126 -3.08 4.53 -16.41
C GLN A 126 -2.43 3.29 -15.79
N GLY A 127 -2.80 2.96 -14.55
CA GLY A 127 -2.01 2.07 -13.71
C GLY A 127 -0.66 2.70 -13.27
N PRO A 128 0.21 1.93 -12.57
CA PRO A 128 1.45 2.43 -11.98
C PRO A 128 2.36 3.17 -12.97
N ALA A 129 2.85 4.36 -12.61
CA ALA A 129 3.66 5.23 -13.47
C ALA A 129 4.93 4.53 -14.00
N THR A 130 5.62 3.75 -13.19
CA THR A 130 6.79 2.94 -13.55
C THR A 130 6.44 1.46 -13.49
N GLY A 131 5.90 0.99 -12.36
CA GLY A 131 5.69 -0.41 -12.05
C GLY A 131 6.97 -1.21 -11.84
N ILE A 132 6.86 -2.34 -11.14
CA ILE A 132 8.02 -3.07 -10.59
C ILE A 132 9.08 -3.49 -11.62
N VAL A 133 8.66 -3.87 -12.83
CA VAL A 133 9.59 -4.35 -13.87
C VAL A 133 10.52 -3.21 -14.30
N CYS A 134 9.94 -2.10 -14.75
CA CYS A 134 10.70 -0.93 -15.17
C CYS A 134 11.43 -0.26 -13.99
N GLU A 135 10.91 -0.37 -12.77
CA GLU A 135 11.62 0.09 -11.58
C GLU A 135 12.93 -0.69 -11.39
N ARG A 136 12.88 -2.03 -11.46
CA ARG A 136 14.08 -2.87 -11.34
C ARG A 136 15.09 -2.61 -12.46
N GLU A 137 14.61 -2.40 -13.68
CA GLU A 137 15.44 -2.01 -14.82
C GLU A 137 16.11 -0.65 -14.58
N ARG A 138 15.36 0.36 -14.13
CA ARG A 138 15.91 1.69 -13.81
C ARG A 138 16.91 1.67 -12.66
N MET A 139 16.72 0.78 -11.69
CA MET A 139 17.59 0.64 -10.52
C MET A 139 18.76 -0.33 -10.75
N ASP A 140 18.74 -1.10 -11.84
CA ASP A 140 19.64 -2.22 -12.14
C ASP A 140 19.80 -3.21 -10.97
N LYS A 141 18.66 -3.65 -10.41
CA LYS A 141 18.62 -4.47 -9.19
C LYS A 141 17.60 -5.60 -9.26
N PHE A 142 18.11 -6.83 -9.30
CA PHE A 142 17.32 -8.05 -9.50
C PHE A 142 17.61 -9.12 -8.45
N GLY A 143 16.73 -10.12 -8.34
CA GLY A 143 16.96 -11.32 -7.52
C GLY A 143 16.78 -11.16 -6.00
N ARG A 144 16.64 -9.93 -5.49
CA ARG A 144 16.36 -9.65 -4.07
C ARG A 144 15.35 -8.52 -3.88
N PRO A 145 14.71 -8.44 -2.70
CA PRO A 145 14.05 -7.23 -2.21
C PRO A 145 14.94 -6.00 -2.29
N PHE A 146 14.31 -4.85 -2.49
CA PHE A 146 14.95 -3.56 -2.26
C PHE A 146 15.08 -3.30 -0.76
N LEU A 147 16.11 -2.56 -0.36
CA LEU A 147 16.33 -2.11 1.00
C LEU A 147 16.15 -0.60 1.12
N GLY A 148 15.33 -0.18 2.08
CA GLY A 148 15.10 1.22 2.39
C GLY A 148 15.28 1.56 3.87
N ALA A 149 15.32 2.84 4.21
CA ALA A 149 15.16 3.31 5.58
C ALA A 149 14.52 4.70 5.64
N THR A 150 13.57 4.89 6.56
CA THR A 150 13.07 6.24 6.90
C THR A 150 14.09 6.95 7.78
N VAL A 151 14.50 8.16 7.39
CA VAL A 151 15.37 9.01 8.21
C VAL A 151 14.74 9.26 9.59
N LYS A 152 15.57 9.32 10.64
CA LYS A 152 15.16 9.54 12.04
C LYS A 152 16.06 10.58 12.72
N PRO A 153 15.57 11.32 13.75
CA PRO A 153 14.20 11.31 14.29
C PRO A 153 13.16 11.77 13.26
N LYS A 154 11.86 11.52 13.50
CA LYS A 154 10.80 11.84 12.52
C LYS A 154 10.86 13.31 12.09
N LEU A 155 11.01 14.22 13.05
CA LEU A 155 11.05 15.68 12.87
C LEU A 155 12.26 16.27 13.60
N GLY A 156 12.72 17.45 13.18
CA GLY A 156 13.70 18.26 13.90
C GLY A 156 15.12 18.27 13.32
N LEU A 157 15.44 17.43 12.34
CA LEU A 157 16.72 17.52 11.62
C LEU A 157 16.74 18.72 10.66
N SER A 158 17.89 19.38 10.54
CA SER A 158 18.16 20.37 9.48
C SER A 158 18.43 19.69 8.14
N GLY A 159 18.32 20.43 7.03
CA GLY A 159 18.57 19.90 5.67
C GLY A 159 19.94 19.24 5.51
N LYS A 160 20.98 19.89 6.05
CA LYS A 160 22.36 19.36 6.02
C LYS A 160 22.51 18.04 6.77
N ASN A 161 21.94 17.94 7.97
CA ASN A 161 21.99 16.70 8.75
C ASN A 161 21.11 15.61 8.12
N TYR A 162 20.02 15.98 7.46
CA TYR A 162 19.21 15.06 6.67
C TYR A 162 20.06 14.41 5.55
N GLY A 163 20.73 15.22 4.74
CA GLY A 163 21.61 14.75 3.68
C GLY A 163 22.77 13.89 4.18
N ARG A 164 23.31 14.20 5.38
CA ARG A 164 24.29 13.34 6.05
C ARG A 164 23.72 11.94 6.30
N VAL A 165 22.54 11.83 6.92
CA VAL A 165 21.92 10.53 7.21
C VAL A 165 21.65 9.75 5.92
N VAL A 166 21.15 10.43 4.88
CA VAL A 166 20.94 9.85 3.55
C VAL A 166 22.23 9.26 2.98
N TYR A 167 23.32 10.03 2.98
CA TYR A 167 24.62 9.56 2.50
C TYR A 167 25.13 8.34 3.28
N GLU A 168 25.13 8.39 4.61
CA GLU A 168 25.65 7.30 5.44
C GLU A 168 24.84 6.01 5.23
N GLY A 169 23.51 6.09 5.15
CA GLY A 169 22.66 4.91 4.94
C GLY A 169 22.81 4.29 3.55
N LEU A 170 22.86 5.12 2.49
CA LEU A 170 23.02 4.63 1.12
C LEU A 170 24.41 4.05 0.88
N ARG A 171 25.46 4.71 1.39
CA ARG A 171 26.84 4.22 1.28
C ARG A 171 27.02 2.89 2.02
N GLY A 172 26.33 2.70 3.15
CA GLY A 172 26.39 1.45 3.91
C GLY A 172 25.65 0.28 3.27
N GLY A 173 24.96 0.46 2.13
CA GLY A 173 24.40 -0.66 1.35
C GLY A 173 22.89 -0.64 1.12
N LEU A 174 22.15 0.34 1.67
CA LEU A 174 20.74 0.52 1.34
C LEU A 174 20.57 0.97 -0.12
N ASP A 175 19.45 0.59 -0.73
CA ASP A 175 19.08 1.05 -2.07
C ASP A 175 18.46 2.45 -2.00
N PHE A 176 17.69 2.67 -0.92
CA PHE A 176 16.92 3.88 -0.71
C PHE A 176 17.01 4.40 0.73
N LEU A 177 16.86 5.71 0.88
CA LEU A 177 16.26 6.28 2.09
C LEU A 177 14.96 6.99 1.73
N LYS A 178 14.22 7.47 2.73
CA LYS A 178 13.03 8.28 2.51
C LYS A 178 12.87 9.37 3.54
N ASP A 179 12.23 10.45 3.10
CA ASP A 179 11.60 11.40 3.99
C ASP A 179 10.59 10.68 4.91
N ASP A 180 10.42 11.15 6.14
CA ASP A 180 9.31 10.68 6.98
C ASP A 180 7.98 11.24 6.44
N GLU A 181 6.84 10.57 6.68
CA GLU A 181 5.55 11.02 6.10
C GLU A 181 5.13 12.41 6.55
N ASN A 182 5.62 12.85 7.71
CA ASN A 182 5.37 14.18 8.24
C ASN A 182 6.52 15.16 8.00
N ILE A 183 7.55 14.82 7.22
CA ILE A 183 8.57 15.76 6.75
C ILE A 183 8.10 16.34 5.42
N ASN A 184 7.65 17.60 5.45
CA ASN A 184 7.21 18.34 4.26
C ASN A 184 8.08 19.58 4.11
N SER A 185 7.69 20.70 4.71
CA SER A 185 8.49 21.93 4.84
C SER A 185 8.15 22.62 6.14
N GLN A 186 9.07 22.61 7.10
CA GLN A 186 8.85 23.11 8.45
C GLN A 186 9.85 24.22 8.80
N PRO A 187 9.61 25.00 9.88
CA PRO A 187 10.55 26.01 10.33
C PRO A 187 11.97 25.49 10.59
N PHE A 188 12.13 24.24 11.04
CA PHE A 188 13.44 23.64 11.32
C PHE A 188 14.18 23.15 10.06
N MET A 189 13.47 22.98 8.94
CA MET A 189 14.03 22.51 7.67
C MET A 189 13.05 22.80 6.52
N ARG A 190 13.41 23.77 5.67
CA ARG A 190 12.69 24.02 4.42
C ARG A 190 13.01 22.93 3.41
N TRP A 191 12.02 22.62 2.56
CA TRP A 191 12.10 21.47 1.65
C TRP A 191 13.23 21.60 0.62
N THR A 192 13.50 22.81 0.12
CA THR A 192 14.59 23.08 -0.84
C THR A 192 15.96 22.72 -0.28
N GLU A 193 16.25 23.10 0.97
CA GLU A 193 17.48 22.72 1.67
C GLU A 193 17.62 21.20 1.76
N ARG A 194 16.55 20.52 2.19
CA ARG A 194 16.55 19.06 2.30
C ARG A 194 16.83 18.38 0.97
N TYR A 195 16.20 18.85 -0.11
CA TYR A 195 16.32 18.23 -1.42
C TYR A 195 17.76 18.33 -1.92
N LEU A 196 18.37 19.51 -1.86
CA LEU A 196 19.75 19.74 -2.30
C LEU A 196 20.75 18.87 -1.53
N TYR A 197 20.72 18.88 -0.19
CA TYR A 197 21.65 18.08 0.61
C TYR A 197 21.39 16.57 0.49
N SER A 198 20.14 16.15 0.28
CA SER A 198 19.83 14.72 0.07
C SER A 198 20.33 14.23 -1.27
N ILE A 199 20.18 15.01 -2.34
CA ILE A 199 20.70 14.65 -3.68
C ILE A 199 22.23 14.69 -3.73
N GLU A 200 22.88 15.60 -2.99
CA GLU A 200 24.32 15.51 -2.77
C GLU A 200 24.70 14.17 -2.12
N GLY A 201 23.99 13.78 -1.06
CA GLY A 201 24.21 12.52 -0.36
C GLY A 201 23.99 11.29 -1.24
N VAL A 202 22.94 11.29 -2.07
CA VAL A 202 22.65 10.25 -3.06
C VAL A 202 23.80 10.12 -4.05
N ASN A 203 24.19 11.20 -4.73
CA ASN A 203 25.24 11.16 -5.75
C ASN A 203 26.60 10.74 -5.17
N ARG A 204 26.93 11.20 -3.96
CA ARG A 204 28.14 10.73 -3.25
C ARG A 204 28.11 9.23 -2.98
N ALA A 205 26.96 8.66 -2.61
CA ALA A 205 26.83 7.23 -2.37
C ALA A 205 26.88 6.42 -3.67
N VAL A 206 26.29 6.92 -4.76
CA VAL A 206 26.41 6.34 -6.10
C VAL A 206 27.88 6.29 -6.50
N ALA A 207 28.60 7.42 -6.43
CA ALA A 207 30.03 7.47 -6.77
C ALA A 207 30.91 6.56 -5.91
N ALA A 208 30.53 6.35 -4.63
CA ALA A 208 31.29 5.50 -3.71
C ALA A 208 31.03 4.00 -3.89
N THR A 209 29.90 3.60 -4.51
CA THR A 209 29.45 2.20 -4.55
C THR A 209 29.29 1.64 -5.96
N GLY A 210 29.15 2.51 -6.97
CA GLY A 210 28.82 2.11 -8.34
C GLY A 210 27.37 1.66 -8.52
N GLU A 211 26.55 1.65 -7.47
CA GLU A 211 25.14 1.27 -7.55
C GLU A 211 24.24 2.51 -7.74
N ILE A 212 23.13 2.36 -8.47
CA ILE A 212 22.06 3.36 -8.50
C ILE A 212 21.41 3.46 -7.11
N LYS A 213 21.25 4.68 -6.60
CA LYS A 213 20.67 4.97 -5.28
C LYS A 213 19.55 5.99 -5.42
N GLY A 214 18.66 6.05 -4.43
CA GLY A 214 17.62 7.08 -4.38
C GLY A 214 17.26 7.51 -2.97
N HIS A 215 16.59 8.65 -2.86
CA HIS A 215 15.97 9.10 -1.63
C HIS A 215 14.57 9.60 -1.93
N TYR A 216 13.56 9.10 -1.24
CA TYR A 216 12.17 9.46 -1.55
C TYR A 216 11.91 10.87 -1.02
N LEU A 217 12.04 11.86 -1.90
CA LEU A 217 11.78 13.26 -1.59
C LEU A 217 10.27 13.47 -1.45
N ASN A 218 9.80 13.85 -0.26
CA ASN A 218 8.38 14.03 0.00
C ASN A 218 7.88 15.35 -0.61
N VAL A 219 7.00 15.22 -1.60
CA VAL A 219 6.39 16.35 -2.32
C VAL A 219 5.03 16.74 -1.76
N THR A 220 4.47 16.00 -0.80
CA THR A 220 3.19 16.33 -0.12
C THR A 220 3.19 17.79 0.38
N ALA A 221 2.17 18.56 -0.02
CA ALA A 221 2.04 19.97 0.30
C ALA A 221 0.57 20.36 0.56
N GLY A 222 0.33 21.64 0.86
CA GLY A 222 -1.02 22.16 1.14
C GLY A 222 -1.89 22.35 -0.11
N THR A 223 -1.27 22.51 -1.29
CA THR A 223 -1.95 22.74 -2.57
C THR A 223 -1.31 21.92 -3.69
N MET A 224 -2.02 21.73 -4.79
CA MET A 224 -1.47 21.04 -5.98
C MET A 224 -0.32 21.83 -6.62
N GLU A 225 -0.39 23.16 -6.59
CA GLU A 225 0.64 24.05 -7.12
C GLU A 225 1.97 23.83 -6.39
N ASP A 226 1.95 23.81 -5.05
CA ASP A 226 3.13 23.55 -4.23
C ASP A 226 3.67 22.12 -4.44
N MET A 227 2.78 21.14 -4.62
CA MET A 227 3.18 19.76 -4.92
C MET A 227 3.92 19.67 -6.26
N TYR A 228 3.39 20.32 -7.30
CA TYR A 228 4.02 20.36 -8.61
C TYR A 228 5.35 21.11 -8.59
N GLU A 229 5.46 22.21 -7.85
CA GLU A 229 6.73 22.93 -7.69
C GLU A 229 7.80 22.02 -7.10
N ARG A 230 7.47 21.30 -6.02
CA ARG A 230 8.40 20.36 -5.38
C ARG A 230 8.79 19.20 -6.29
N ALA A 231 7.81 18.61 -6.97
CA ALA A 231 8.05 17.50 -7.89
C ALA A 231 8.91 17.93 -9.08
N ALA A 232 8.64 19.10 -9.68
CA ALA A 232 9.44 19.68 -10.74
C ALA A 232 10.87 19.95 -10.29
N PHE A 233 11.07 20.47 -9.08
CA PHE A 233 12.40 20.67 -8.52
C PHE A 233 13.13 19.35 -8.28
N ALA A 234 12.47 18.32 -7.74
CA ALA A 234 13.06 16.99 -7.58
C ALA A 234 13.51 16.40 -8.93
N LYS A 235 12.70 16.57 -9.98
CA LYS A 235 13.08 16.19 -11.36
C LYS A 235 14.29 16.98 -11.85
N GLN A 236 14.31 18.30 -11.66
CA GLN A 236 15.41 19.16 -12.07
C GLN A 236 16.74 18.75 -11.42
N LEU A 237 16.70 18.29 -10.16
CA LEU A 237 17.86 17.78 -9.45
C LEU A 237 18.28 16.36 -9.88
N GLY A 238 17.52 15.70 -10.74
CA GLY A 238 17.80 14.33 -11.20
C GLY A 238 17.45 13.26 -10.17
N SER A 239 16.49 13.49 -9.26
CA SER A 239 16.00 12.43 -8.39
C SER A 239 15.35 11.31 -9.21
N ILE A 240 15.58 10.05 -8.83
CA ILE A 240 14.93 8.89 -9.45
C ILE A 240 13.52 8.61 -8.89
N ILE A 241 13.24 9.14 -7.70
CA ILE A 241 12.03 8.82 -6.92
C ILE A 241 11.57 10.01 -6.07
N ILE A 242 10.26 10.17 -5.95
CA ILE A 242 9.58 11.07 -4.99
C ILE A 242 8.57 10.26 -4.17
N MET A 243 8.09 10.85 -3.06
CA MET A 243 6.98 10.29 -2.31
C MET A 243 5.84 11.28 -2.08
N ILE A 244 4.65 10.70 -1.93
CA ILE A 244 3.40 11.35 -1.54
C ILE A 244 2.74 10.60 -0.39
N ASP A 245 1.88 11.30 0.36
CA ASP A 245 1.13 10.73 1.47
C ASP A 245 -0.35 10.59 1.08
N LEU A 246 -0.99 9.48 1.45
CA LEU A 246 -2.40 9.20 1.12
C LEU A 246 -3.38 10.30 1.56
N VAL A 247 -3.03 11.08 2.59
CA VAL A 247 -3.84 12.20 3.10
C VAL A 247 -4.04 13.35 2.10
N ILE A 248 -3.26 13.42 1.00
CA ILE A 248 -3.49 14.43 -0.05
C ILE A 248 -4.78 14.19 -0.84
N GLY A 249 -5.36 12.99 -0.75
CA GLY A 249 -6.60 12.62 -1.43
C GLY A 249 -6.42 12.10 -2.86
N TYR A 250 -7.43 11.38 -3.35
CA TYR A 250 -7.34 10.58 -4.58
C TYR A 250 -7.09 11.42 -5.84
N THR A 251 -7.71 12.59 -5.96
CA THR A 251 -7.51 13.48 -7.13
C THR A 251 -6.06 13.95 -7.26
N ALA A 252 -5.43 14.33 -6.14
CA ALA A 252 -4.02 14.71 -6.12
C ALA A 252 -3.12 13.51 -6.41
N ILE A 253 -3.42 12.33 -5.86
CA ILE A 253 -2.68 11.09 -6.15
C ILE A 253 -2.73 10.74 -7.64
N GLN A 254 -3.91 10.77 -8.27
CA GLN A 254 -4.04 10.50 -9.71
C GLN A 254 -3.26 11.52 -10.56
N SER A 255 -3.36 12.81 -10.21
CA SER A 255 -2.58 13.88 -10.86
C SER A 255 -1.08 13.62 -10.76
N MET A 256 -0.60 13.22 -9.58
CA MET A 256 0.81 12.87 -9.36
C MET A 256 1.22 11.59 -10.08
N GLY A 257 0.34 10.59 -10.20
CA GLY A 257 0.59 9.36 -10.98
C GLY A 257 0.76 9.64 -12.48
N ILE A 258 -0.07 10.51 -13.04
CA ILE A 258 0.06 10.99 -14.43
C ILE A 258 1.34 11.81 -14.58
N TRP A 259 1.58 12.76 -13.69
CA TRP A 259 2.79 13.58 -13.72
C TRP A 259 4.06 12.72 -13.65
N ALA A 260 4.09 11.72 -12.75
CA ALA A 260 5.25 10.85 -12.57
C ALA A 260 5.58 10.07 -13.85
N ARG A 261 4.55 9.55 -14.55
CA ARG A 261 4.71 8.89 -15.85
C ARG A 261 5.31 9.83 -16.90
N HIS A 262 4.78 11.06 -17.02
CA HIS A 262 5.27 12.03 -18.01
C HIS A 262 6.65 12.62 -17.70
N ASN A 263 7.16 12.40 -16.49
CA ASN A 263 8.41 12.97 -16.01
C ASN A 263 9.44 11.92 -15.60
N ASP A 264 9.25 10.66 -16.00
CA ASP A 264 10.14 9.52 -15.73
C ASP A 264 10.49 9.34 -14.24
N MET A 265 9.53 9.63 -13.36
CA MET A 265 9.72 9.61 -11.91
C MET A 265 9.07 8.36 -11.30
N ILE A 266 9.76 7.68 -10.38
CA ILE A 266 9.14 6.64 -9.55
C ILE A 266 8.30 7.31 -8.46
N LEU A 267 7.06 6.86 -8.27
CA LEU A 267 6.12 7.46 -7.31
C LEU A 267 5.83 6.55 -6.12
N HIS A 268 6.39 6.90 -4.95
CA HIS A 268 6.12 6.18 -3.71
C HIS A 268 4.91 6.73 -2.96
N LEU A 269 3.96 5.87 -2.57
CA LEU A 269 2.84 6.23 -1.70
C LEU A 269 3.04 5.73 -0.27
N HIS A 270 3.13 6.66 0.67
CA HIS A 270 2.96 6.36 2.08
C HIS A 270 1.47 6.39 2.46
N ARG A 271 0.97 5.35 3.13
CA ARG A 271 -0.46 5.18 3.45
C ARG A 271 -0.94 5.97 4.68
N ALA A 272 -0.45 7.20 4.87
CA ALA A 272 -0.78 8.00 6.05
C ALA A 272 -2.31 8.13 6.20
N GLY A 273 -2.85 7.93 7.40
CA GLY A 273 -4.29 7.97 7.66
C GLY A 273 -5.05 6.67 7.34
N ASN A 274 -4.51 5.71 6.58
CA ASN A 274 -5.23 4.49 6.19
C ASN A 274 -5.88 3.72 7.36
N SER A 275 -5.19 3.61 8.50
CA SER A 275 -5.68 2.82 9.63
C SER A 275 -6.87 3.44 10.37
N THR A 276 -7.29 4.67 10.04
CA THR A 276 -8.50 5.28 10.62
C THR A 276 -9.78 4.54 10.20
N TYR A 277 -9.78 3.94 9.00
CA TYR A 277 -10.93 3.20 8.46
C TYR A 277 -10.62 1.74 8.10
N SER A 278 -9.36 1.30 8.09
CA SER A 278 -9.03 -0.10 7.72
C SER A 278 -8.77 -1.04 8.89
N ARG A 279 -8.63 -0.51 10.11
CA ARG A 279 -8.17 -1.30 11.27
C ARG A 279 -9.22 -2.27 11.80
N GLN A 280 -10.48 -1.84 11.87
CA GLN A 280 -11.55 -2.60 12.53
C GLN A 280 -12.24 -3.51 11.52
N LYS A 281 -12.44 -4.78 11.88
CA LYS A 281 -13.14 -5.75 11.02
C LYS A 281 -14.63 -5.45 10.84
N ILE A 282 -15.24 -4.73 11.79
CA ILE A 282 -16.69 -4.48 11.79
C ILE A 282 -17.12 -3.27 10.94
N HIS A 283 -16.23 -2.29 10.72
CA HIS A 283 -16.59 -1.03 10.06
C HIS A 283 -15.42 -0.43 9.28
N GLY A 284 -15.74 0.22 8.15
CA GLY A 284 -14.81 1.02 7.35
C GLY A 284 -14.47 0.37 6.02
N MET A 285 -13.20 0.26 5.66
CA MET A 285 -12.81 -0.29 4.37
C MET A 285 -11.55 -1.11 4.52
N ASN A 286 -11.58 -2.34 4.03
CA ASN A 286 -10.42 -3.19 4.05
C ASN A 286 -9.29 -2.59 3.17
N PHE A 287 -8.05 -2.71 3.64
CA PHE A 287 -6.91 -2.17 2.91
C PHE A 287 -6.72 -2.79 1.52
N ARG A 288 -7.21 -4.01 1.25
CA ARG A 288 -7.17 -4.61 -0.10
C ARG A 288 -7.89 -3.74 -1.14
N VAL A 289 -8.97 -3.07 -0.75
CA VAL A 289 -9.73 -2.18 -1.64
C VAL A 289 -8.89 -0.93 -1.97
N ILE A 290 -8.22 -0.37 -0.96
CA ILE A 290 -7.25 0.72 -1.16
C ILE A 290 -6.10 0.29 -2.07
N CYS A 291 -5.58 -0.94 -1.92
CA CYS A 291 -4.58 -1.49 -2.83
C CYS A 291 -5.07 -1.48 -4.29
N LYS A 292 -6.33 -1.86 -4.53
CA LYS A 292 -6.91 -1.84 -5.88
C LYS A 292 -6.99 -0.42 -6.43
N TRP A 293 -7.54 0.51 -5.66
CA TRP A 293 -7.68 1.91 -6.08
C TRP A 293 -6.35 2.59 -6.32
N MET A 294 -5.34 2.33 -5.49
CA MET A 294 -4.02 2.95 -5.65
C MET A 294 -3.24 2.35 -6.82
N ARG A 295 -3.41 1.05 -7.10
CA ARG A 295 -2.90 0.43 -8.34
C ARG A 295 -3.52 1.08 -9.57
N MET A 296 -4.84 1.34 -9.57
CA MET A 296 -5.52 2.08 -10.64
C MET A 296 -5.05 3.54 -10.73
N ALA A 297 -4.92 4.23 -9.60
CA ALA A 297 -4.52 5.63 -9.53
C ALA A 297 -3.09 5.90 -10.03
N GLY A 298 -2.23 4.89 -9.98
CA GLY A 298 -0.95 4.88 -10.69
C GLY A 298 0.28 5.14 -9.85
N VAL A 299 0.25 4.79 -8.56
CA VAL A 299 1.45 4.80 -7.71
C VAL A 299 2.33 3.57 -7.98
N ASP A 300 3.65 3.72 -7.80
CA ASP A 300 4.61 2.64 -8.01
C ASP A 300 4.85 1.83 -6.76
N HIS A 301 4.89 2.49 -5.60
CA HIS A 301 4.99 1.82 -4.31
C HIS A 301 3.76 2.08 -3.46
N ILE A 302 3.43 1.14 -2.59
CA ILE A 302 2.54 1.39 -1.46
C ILE A 302 2.97 0.58 -0.23
N HIS A 303 2.89 1.17 0.96
CA HIS A 303 3.11 0.46 2.22
C HIS A 303 2.03 -0.62 2.41
N ALA A 304 2.44 -1.89 2.49
CA ALA A 304 1.52 -3.03 2.52
C ALA A 304 1.64 -3.89 3.79
N GLY A 305 2.40 -3.43 4.79
CA GLY A 305 2.56 -4.09 6.08
C GLY A 305 3.70 -5.14 6.11
N THR A 306 4.00 -5.62 7.31
CA THR A 306 5.24 -6.35 7.62
C THR A 306 5.02 -7.73 8.25
N VAL A 307 3.79 -8.03 8.70
CA VAL A 307 3.45 -9.17 9.57
C VAL A 307 4.10 -9.09 10.96
N VAL A 308 5.43 -9.07 11.03
CA VAL A 308 6.21 -9.20 12.27
C VAL A 308 6.67 -7.87 12.88
N GLY A 309 6.32 -6.76 12.24
CA GLY A 309 6.71 -5.43 12.70
C GLY A 309 5.71 -4.83 13.69
N LYS A 310 5.91 -3.57 14.03
CA LYS A 310 5.13 -2.88 15.08
C LYS A 310 3.71 -2.47 14.69
N LEU A 311 3.33 -2.61 13.42
CA LEU A 311 2.01 -2.23 12.92
C LEU A 311 1.19 -3.48 12.64
N GLU A 312 -0.14 -3.35 12.75
CA GLU A 312 -1.11 -4.38 12.41
C GLU A 312 -0.83 -5.06 11.06
N GLY A 313 -0.95 -6.39 11.03
CA GLY A 313 -0.87 -7.16 9.79
C GLY A 313 -0.96 -8.66 10.04
N ASP A 314 -2.18 -9.21 10.01
CA ASP A 314 -2.39 -10.66 9.94
C ASP A 314 -1.69 -11.27 8.70
N PRO A 315 -0.96 -12.39 8.81
CA PRO A 315 -0.21 -12.96 7.69
C PRO A 315 -1.06 -13.26 6.44
N LEU A 316 -2.30 -13.73 6.61
CA LEU A 316 -3.18 -14.08 5.50
C LEU A 316 -3.70 -12.83 4.81
N MET A 317 -4.10 -11.82 5.58
CA MET A 317 -4.54 -10.53 5.04
C MET A 317 -3.41 -9.83 4.28
N ILE A 318 -2.21 -9.79 4.86
CA ILE A 318 -1.03 -9.21 4.23
C ILE A 318 -0.71 -9.93 2.92
N ARG A 319 -0.76 -11.27 2.88
CA ARG A 319 -0.57 -12.02 1.63
C ARG A 319 -1.60 -11.64 0.57
N GLY A 320 -2.87 -11.47 0.94
CA GLY A 320 -3.93 -10.98 0.05
C GLY A 320 -3.62 -9.60 -0.53
N PHE A 321 -3.11 -8.68 0.29
CA PHE A 321 -2.71 -7.34 -0.17
C PHE A 321 -1.56 -7.40 -1.18
N TYR A 322 -0.52 -8.20 -0.89
CA TYR A 322 0.63 -8.38 -1.78
C TYR A 322 0.21 -9.00 -3.11
N ASN A 323 -0.64 -10.03 -3.07
CA ASN A 323 -1.18 -10.64 -4.28
C ASN A 323 -1.98 -9.64 -5.13
N THR A 324 -2.80 -8.80 -4.49
CA THR A 324 -3.56 -7.73 -5.15
C THR A 324 -2.67 -6.73 -5.90
N LEU A 325 -1.50 -6.42 -5.34
CA LEU A 325 -0.55 -5.46 -5.91
C LEU A 325 0.34 -6.06 -7.01
N LEU A 326 0.68 -7.34 -6.90
CA LEU A 326 1.72 -7.99 -7.71
C LEU A 326 1.19 -8.92 -8.82
N LEU A 327 0.02 -9.53 -8.65
CA LEU A 327 -0.46 -10.51 -9.62
C LEU A 327 -1.18 -9.84 -10.80
N PRO A 328 -1.04 -10.39 -12.02
CA PRO A 328 -1.82 -9.95 -13.18
C PRO A 328 -3.27 -10.48 -13.15
N TYR A 329 -3.51 -11.57 -12.42
CA TYR A 329 -4.82 -12.19 -12.25
C TYR A 329 -4.97 -12.71 -10.82
N LEU A 330 -6.11 -12.45 -10.19
CA LEU A 330 -6.48 -12.99 -8.89
C LEU A 330 -7.58 -14.03 -9.06
N LYS A 331 -7.37 -15.21 -8.48
CA LYS A 331 -8.43 -16.20 -8.23
C LYS A 331 -9.07 -15.90 -6.89
N ILE A 332 -10.32 -16.34 -6.71
CA ILE A 332 -10.96 -16.34 -5.39
C ILE A 332 -10.08 -17.12 -4.40
N ASN A 333 -9.81 -16.51 -3.25
CA ASN A 333 -9.07 -17.08 -2.14
C ASN A 333 -9.58 -16.47 -0.84
N LEU A 334 -10.63 -17.08 -0.28
CA LEU A 334 -11.33 -16.58 0.90
C LEU A 334 -10.42 -16.46 2.14
N PRO A 335 -9.50 -17.42 2.43
CA PRO A 335 -8.55 -17.26 3.53
C PRO A 335 -7.69 -15.98 3.44
N GLN A 336 -7.36 -15.53 2.23
CA GLN A 336 -6.59 -14.29 2.00
C GLN A 336 -7.50 -13.07 1.78
N GLY A 337 -8.81 -13.22 1.95
CA GLY A 337 -9.82 -12.17 1.76
C GLY A 337 -10.01 -11.75 0.30
N ILE A 338 -9.69 -12.60 -0.67
CA ILE A 338 -9.95 -12.34 -2.09
C ILE A 338 -11.29 -12.98 -2.44
N PHE A 339 -12.33 -12.16 -2.52
CA PHE A 339 -13.71 -12.63 -2.71
C PHE A 339 -14.14 -12.65 -4.17
N PHE A 340 -13.46 -11.88 -5.02
CA PHE A 340 -13.73 -11.84 -6.46
C PHE A 340 -12.52 -12.27 -7.27
N GLU A 341 -12.77 -12.96 -8.39
CA GLU A 341 -11.76 -13.05 -9.45
C GLU A 341 -11.51 -11.67 -10.05
N GLN A 342 -10.26 -11.38 -10.40
CA GLN A 342 -9.84 -10.06 -10.88
C GLN A 342 -8.73 -10.20 -11.91
N ASP A 343 -9.04 -9.91 -13.18
CA ASP A 343 -8.02 -9.62 -14.19
C ASP A 343 -7.59 -8.16 -14.06
N TRP A 344 -6.28 -7.88 -14.05
CA TRP A 344 -5.74 -6.53 -13.94
C TRP A 344 -5.61 -5.77 -15.25
N ALA A 345 -6.14 -6.30 -16.36
CA ALA A 345 -6.17 -5.67 -17.69
C ALA A 345 -4.78 -5.21 -18.18
N SER A 346 -3.73 -5.93 -17.77
CA SER A 346 -2.31 -5.60 -17.97
C SER A 346 -1.85 -4.29 -17.32
N LEU A 347 -2.60 -3.73 -16.37
CA LEU A 347 -2.09 -2.67 -15.51
C LEU A 347 -0.82 -3.17 -14.80
N ARG A 348 0.20 -2.31 -14.77
CA ARG A 348 1.50 -2.64 -14.17
C ARG A 348 1.34 -3.04 -12.70
N LYS A 349 2.33 -3.77 -12.20
CA LYS A 349 2.40 -4.22 -10.80
C LYS A 349 2.90 -3.08 -9.92
N VAL A 350 2.34 -2.97 -8.71
CA VAL A 350 2.78 -2.04 -7.68
C VAL A 350 3.77 -2.77 -6.77
N THR A 351 4.90 -2.15 -6.45
CA THR A 351 5.88 -2.69 -5.51
C THR A 351 5.38 -2.49 -4.07
N PRO A 352 5.00 -3.54 -3.34
CA PRO A 352 4.65 -3.42 -1.93
C PRO A 352 5.86 -2.99 -1.09
N VAL A 353 5.60 -2.28 0.00
CA VAL A 353 6.63 -1.80 0.93
C VAL A 353 6.33 -2.31 2.33
N ALA A 354 7.29 -3.01 2.93
CA ALA A 354 7.24 -3.52 4.29
C ALA A 354 8.03 -2.57 5.19
N SER A 355 7.35 -1.81 6.05
CA SER A 355 7.98 -0.77 6.87
C SER A 355 7.40 -0.72 8.28
N GLY A 356 8.28 -0.49 9.26
CA GLY A 356 7.92 -0.17 10.63
C GLY A 356 8.21 -1.26 11.65
N GLY A 357 9.20 -1.00 12.51
CA GLY A 357 9.52 -1.87 13.65
C GLY A 357 10.09 -3.23 13.25
N ILE A 358 10.70 -3.34 12.07
CA ILE A 358 11.41 -4.54 11.64
C ILE A 358 12.93 -4.39 11.80
N HIS A 359 13.64 -5.50 11.97
CA HIS A 359 15.10 -5.57 12.09
C HIS A 359 15.67 -6.80 11.36
N CYS A 360 16.98 -6.83 11.11
CA CYS A 360 17.64 -7.87 10.32
C CYS A 360 17.48 -9.30 10.88
N GLY A 361 17.24 -9.47 12.18
CA GLY A 361 16.97 -10.77 12.80
C GLY A 361 15.72 -11.46 12.26
N GLN A 362 14.76 -10.68 11.74
CA GLN A 362 13.50 -11.17 11.20
C GLN A 362 13.56 -11.48 9.70
N MET A 363 14.75 -11.40 9.07
CA MET A 363 14.89 -11.46 7.61
C MET A 363 14.30 -12.73 6.98
N HIS A 364 14.42 -13.88 7.66
CA HIS A 364 13.83 -15.14 7.24
C HIS A 364 12.30 -15.06 7.15
N GLN A 365 11.65 -14.50 8.17
CA GLN A 365 10.19 -14.32 8.20
C GLN A 365 9.74 -13.33 7.12
N LEU A 366 10.49 -12.24 6.93
CA LEU A 366 10.18 -11.22 5.91
C LEU A 366 10.25 -11.82 4.50
N LEU A 367 11.27 -12.61 4.18
CA LEU A 367 11.36 -13.25 2.87
C LEU A 367 10.26 -14.31 2.65
N ASP A 368 9.91 -15.06 3.69
CA ASP A 368 8.84 -16.05 3.63
C ASP A 368 7.47 -15.41 3.39
N TYR A 369 7.11 -14.42 4.19
CA TYR A 369 5.82 -13.75 4.09
C TYR A 369 5.71 -12.84 2.86
N LEU A 370 6.80 -12.22 2.40
CA LEU A 370 6.70 -11.05 1.51
C LEU A 370 7.37 -11.27 0.15
N GLY A 371 8.22 -12.30 0.02
CA GLY A 371 8.86 -12.67 -1.25
C GLY A 371 9.97 -11.69 -1.70
N ASN A 372 10.24 -11.67 -3.00
CA ASN A 372 11.33 -10.88 -3.61
C ASN A 372 10.91 -9.47 -4.02
N ASP A 373 9.68 -9.33 -4.49
CA ASP A 373 9.16 -8.13 -5.13
C ASP A 373 8.57 -7.18 -4.08
N VAL A 374 9.45 -6.66 -3.22
CA VAL A 374 9.11 -5.82 -2.07
C VAL A 374 10.26 -4.87 -1.73
N VAL A 375 9.96 -3.71 -1.14
CA VAL A 375 10.94 -2.87 -0.43
C VAL A 375 10.86 -3.13 1.07
N LEU A 376 11.93 -3.62 1.69
CA LEU A 376 12.03 -3.80 3.14
C LEU A 376 12.68 -2.56 3.78
N GLN A 377 11.96 -1.87 4.68
CA GLN A 377 12.37 -0.58 5.24
C GLN A 377 12.74 -0.62 6.73
N PHE A 378 14.02 -0.37 7.01
CA PHE A 378 14.62 -0.46 8.34
C PHE A 378 15.03 0.93 8.86
N GLY A 379 14.05 1.78 9.22
CA GLY A 379 14.37 3.11 9.79
C GLY A 379 15.16 3.02 11.10
N GLY A 380 14.49 2.60 12.18
CA GLY A 380 15.15 2.35 13.47
C GLY A 380 16.21 1.24 13.40
N GLY A 381 15.93 0.17 12.65
CA GLY A 381 16.86 -0.96 12.44
C GLY A 381 18.10 -0.65 11.61
N THR A 382 18.27 0.59 11.12
CA THR A 382 19.51 1.09 10.51
C THR A 382 20.12 2.17 11.39
N ILE A 383 19.36 3.23 11.66
CA ILE A 383 19.87 4.45 12.31
C ILE A 383 20.14 4.23 13.80
N GLY A 384 19.45 3.27 14.42
CA GLY A 384 19.65 2.88 15.82
C GLY A 384 20.81 1.93 16.06
N HIS A 385 21.60 1.59 15.04
CA HIS A 385 22.77 0.73 15.20
C HIS A 385 23.86 1.45 16.01
N PRO A 386 24.44 0.83 17.06
CA PRO A 386 25.36 1.50 17.99
C PRO A 386 26.67 1.92 17.33
N ASP A 387 27.13 1.17 16.32
CA ASP A 387 28.34 1.49 15.54
C ASP A 387 28.09 2.47 14.38
N GLY A 388 26.91 3.12 14.35
CA GLY A 388 26.56 4.13 13.37
C GLY A 388 25.77 3.62 12.16
N ILE A 389 25.31 4.58 11.35
CA ILE A 389 24.31 4.37 10.28
C ILE A 389 24.84 3.44 9.17
N GLN A 390 26.11 3.59 8.75
CA GLN A 390 26.71 2.71 7.74
C GLN A 390 26.73 1.25 8.21
N ALA A 391 27.04 1.00 9.49
CA ALA A 391 27.06 -0.34 10.07
C ALA A 391 25.65 -0.95 10.07
N GLY A 392 24.63 -0.20 10.48
CA GLY A 392 23.24 -0.65 10.42
C GLY A 392 22.77 -0.99 8.99
N ALA A 393 23.14 -0.18 8.00
CA ALA A 393 22.83 -0.44 6.60
C ALA A 393 23.53 -1.72 6.10
N THR A 394 24.80 -1.90 6.48
CA THR A 394 25.60 -3.08 6.14
C THR A 394 24.97 -4.34 6.75
N ALA A 395 24.57 -4.29 8.02
CA ALA A 395 23.93 -5.42 8.71
C ALA A 395 22.66 -5.87 7.98
N ASN A 396 21.78 -4.92 7.62
CA ASN A 396 20.55 -5.24 6.88
C ASN A 396 20.83 -5.85 5.50
N ARG A 397 21.83 -5.33 4.77
CA ARG A 397 22.22 -5.84 3.45
C ARG A 397 22.79 -7.25 3.52
N VAL A 398 23.74 -7.49 4.43
CA VAL A 398 24.36 -8.82 4.60
C VAL A 398 23.32 -9.85 5.04
N ALA A 399 22.42 -9.50 5.98
CA ALA A 399 21.33 -10.39 6.38
C ALA A 399 20.42 -10.77 5.20
N LEU A 400 20.04 -9.79 4.36
CA LEU A 400 19.19 -10.03 3.20
C LEU A 400 19.86 -10.96 2.19
N GLU A 401 21.08 -10.63 1.78
CA GLU A 401 21.78 -11.39 0.74
C GLU A 401 22.11 -12.82 1.20
N SER A 402 22.52 -13.00 2.46
CA SER A 402 22.78 -14.32 3.03
C SER A 402 21.52 -15.18 3.06
N MET A 403 20.38 -14.58 3.42
CA MET A 403 19.10 -15.30 3.47
C MET A 403 18.60 -15.65 2.06
N VAL A 404 18.73 -14.74 1.10
CA VAL A 404 18.37 -15.00 -0.31
C VAL A 404 19.25 -16.10 -0.90
N MET A 405 20.56 -16.08 -0.60
CA MET A 405 21.50 -17.12 -1.04
C MET A 405 21.08 -18.49 -0.48
N ALA A 406 20.89 -18.59 0.84
CA ALA A 406 20.47 -19.82 1.50
C ALA A 406 19.14 -20.38 0.95
N ARG A 407 18.14 -19.50 0.72
CA ARG A 407 16.88 -19.89 0.08
C ARG A 407 17.12 -20.47 -1.32
N ASN A 408 17.94 -19.79 -2.13
CA ASN A 408 18.19 -20.21 -3.51
C ASN A 408 19.03 -21.51 -3.59
N GLU A 409 19.81 -21.81 -2.55
CA GLU A 409 20.51 -23.09 -2.36
C GLU A 409 19.58 -24.22 -1.89
N GLY A 410 18.31 -23.93 -1.62
CA GLY A 410 17.30 -24.91 -1.20
C GLY A 410 17.32 -25.24 0.29
N ARG A 411 17.97 -24.41 1.13
CA ARG A 411 17.89 -24.57 2.59
C ARG A 411 16.48 -24.26 3.10
N ASP A 412 16.08 -24.90 4.20
CA ASP A 412 14.87 -24.51 4.92
C ASP A 412 15.15 -23.22 5.70
N TYR A 413 15.23 -22.11 4.98
CA TYR A 413 15.62 -20.82 5.52
C TYR A 413 14.59 -20.27 6.53
N VAL A 414 13.38 -20.83 6.59
CA VAL A 414 12.37 -20.46 7.59
C VAL A 414 12.73 -21.08 8.94
N ALA A 415 13.03 -22.38 8.98
CA ALA A 415 13.44 -23.06 10.20
C ALA A 415 14.90 -22.73 10.59
N GLU A 416 15.80 -22.67 9.61
CA GLU A 416 17.24 -22.43 9.80
C GLU A 416 17.60 -20.94 9.83
N GLY A 417 16.61 -20.04 9.67
CA GLY A 417 16.82 -18.61 9.49
C GLY A 417 17.75 -17.95 10.52
N PRO A 418 17.49 -18.09 11.83
CA PRO A 418 18.38 -17.55 12.86
C PRO A 418 19.82 -18.07 12.74
N GLN A 419 20.02 -19.36 12.41
CA GLN A 419 21.34 -19.95 12.25
C GLN A 419 22.07 -19.40 11.01
N ILE A 420 21.37 -19.24 9.88
CA ILE A 420 21.91 -18.60 8.66
C ILE A 420 22.45 -17.20 8.98
N LEU A 421 21.69 -16.41 9.76
CA LEU A 421 22.11 -15.07 10.15
C LEU A 421 23.30 -15.09 11.11
N GLN A 422 23.33 -16.01 12.08
CA GLN A 422 24.47 -16.19 12.98
C GLN A 422 25.74 -16.63 12.23
N ASP A 423 25.60 -17.49 11.21
CA ASP A 423 26.73 -17.90 10.39
C ASP A 423 27.32 -16.74 9.57
N ALA A 424 26.46 -15.91 8.97
CA ALA A 424 26.89 -14.69 8.28
C ALA A 424 27.52 -13.66 9.24
N ALA A 425 27.01 -13.57 10.48
CA ALA A 425 27.50 -12.65 11.51
C ALA A 425 28.93 -12.96 11.95
N LYS A 426 29.38 -14.22 11.90
CA LYS A 426 30.77 -14.62 12.23
C LYS A 426 31.82 -13.83 11.43
N THR A 427 31.49 -13.41 10.22
CA THR A 427 32.37 -12.63 9.33
C THR A 427 31.89 -11.19 9.11
N CYS A 428 30.83 -10.76 9.80
CA CYS A 428 30.26 -9.42 9.66
C CYS A 428 29.94 -8.84 11.05
N GLY A 429 30.89 -8.08 11.61
CA GLY A 429 30.73 -7.40 12.91
C GLY A 429 29.44 -6.57 13.02
N PRO A 430 29.08 -5.72 12.02
CA PRO A 430 27.81 -5.00 12.05
C PRO A 430 26.58 -5.91 12.19
N LEU A 431 26.55 -7.05 11.49
CA LEU A 431 25.44 -7.99 11.62
C LEU A 431 25.42 -8.64 13.00
N GLN A 432 26.57 -9.05 13.53
CA GLN A 432 26.68 -9.59 14.90
C GLN A 432 26.09 -8.62 15.92
N THR A 433 26.54 -7.37 15.91
CA THR A 433 26.05 -6.33 16.83
C THR A 433 24.54 -6.11 16.70
N ALA A 434 24.02 -6.04 15.47
CA ALA A 434 22.60 -5.85 15.22
C ALA A 434 21.74 -7.02 15.73
N LEU A 435 22.22 -8.26 15.58
CA LEU A 435 21.55 -9.44 16.11
C LEU A 435 21.55 -9.45 17.64
N ASP A 436 22.71 -9.16 18.25
CA ASP A 436 22.82 -9.11 19.72
C ASP A 436 21.91 -8.05 20.34
N LEU A 437 21.76 -6.91 19.68
CA LEU A 437 20.95 -5.80 20.16
C LEU A 437 19.44 -6.06 20.06
N TRP A 438 18.96 -6.69 18.99
CA TRP A 438 17.53 -6.77 18.68
C TRP A 438 16.92 -8.18 18.66
N LYS A 439 17.68 -9.24 18.92
CA LYS A 439 17.18 -10.63 18.89
C LYS A 439 15.92 -10.89 19.73
N ASP A 440 15.76 -10.18 20.84
CA ASP A 440 14.64 -10.37 21.78
C ASP A 440 13.44 -9.45 21.50
N ILE A 441 13.50 -8.64 20.44
CA ILE A 441 12.43 -7.70 20.08
C ILE A 441 11.40 -8.40 19.19
N SER A 442 10.15 -8.46 19.65
CA SER A 442 9.00 -8.94 18.87
C SER A 442 7.75 -8.12 19.18
N PHE A 443 6.79 -8.13 18.25
CA PHE A 443 5.52 -7.41 18.37
C PHE A 443 4.33 -8.37 18.25
N ASN A 444 4.13 -9.20 19.27
CA ASN A 444 3.10 -10.22 19.27
C ASN A 444 1.84 -9.71 19.98
N TYR A 445 0.88 -9.22 19.18
CA TYR A 445 -0.43 -8.75 19.65
C TYR A 445 -1.53 -9.37 18.80
N THR A 446 -2.70 -9.61 19.38
CA THR A 446 -3.86 -10.11 18.65
C THR A 446 -4.26 -9.14 17.53
N SER A 447 -4.35 -9.66 16.30
CA SER A 447 -4.79 -8.91 15.13
C SER A 447 -6.26 -8.50 15.22
N THR A 448 -6.59 -7.34 14.67
CA THR A 448 -7.96 -6.83 14.56
C THR A 448 -8.56 -7.00 13.18
N ASP A 449 -7.73 -7.05 12.13
CA ASP A 449 -8.15 -7.35 10.75
C ASP A 449 -7.72 -8.78 10.40
N THR A 450 -8.62 -9.73 10.59
CA THR A 450 -8.40 -11.17 10.40
C THR A 450 -9.35 -11.74 9.34
N ALA A 451 -8.99 -12.88 8.77
CA ALA A 451 -9.91 -13.68 7.93
C ALA A 451 -11.18 -14.09 8.70
N ASP A 452 -12.24 -14.46 7.98
CA ASP A 452 -13.53 -14.94 8.52
C ASP A 452 -13.61 -16.46 8.67
#